data_AF-Q8VLV9-F1
#
_entry.id   AF-Q8VLV9-F1
#
_cell.length_a   1.000
_cell.length_b   1.000
_cell.length_c   1.000
_cell.angle_alpha   90.00
_cell.angle_beta   90.00
_cell.angle_gamma   90.00
#
_symmetry.space_group_name_H-M   'P 1'
#
loop_
_entity.id
_entity.type
_entity.pdbx_description
1 polymer ?
#
loop_
_entity_poly.entity_id
_entity_poly.type
_entity_poly.pdbx_seq_one_letter_code
_entity_poly.pdbx_strand_id
1 'polypeptide(L)'
;SWYLYSANRLKYPMMRKRLMKMWREAKALHSDPVEAWASIIEDADKAKSFKQARGRGGFVRSSWQEVNELIAASNVYTIKNYGPDRVAGFSPIPAMSMVSYASGACYLSLIGG
;
A
#
# COMPACT_ATOMS: atom_id res chain seq x y z
N SER A 1 -1.67 -14.88 26.75
CA SER A 1 -1.21 -14.14 25.56
C SER A 1 -2.19 -13.00 25.24
N TRP A 2 -1.92 -11.78 25.72
CA TRP A 2 -2.88 -10.66 25.64
C TRP A 2 -3.20 -10.26 24.19
N TYR A 3 -2.18 -10.13 23.33
CA TYR A 3 -2.34 -9.61 21.97
C TYR A 3 -3.14 -10.49 21.01
N LEU A 4 -3.13 -11.82 21.19
CA LEU A 4 -3.69 -12.75 20.19
C LEU A 4 -5.18 -12.51 19.95
N TYR A 5 -5.92 -12.21 21.03
CA TYR A 5 -7.38 -12.04 21.02
C TYR A 5 -7.84 -10.72 21.63
N SER A 6 -6.92 -9.79 21.92
CA SER A 6 -7.27 -8.45 22.41
C SER A 6 -8.22 -7.71 21.46
N ALA A 7 -8.94 -6.73 22.00
CA ALA A 7 -9.79 -5.84 21.22
C ALA A 7 -9.02 -5.05 20.13
N ASN A 8 -7.69 -4.95 20.22
CA ASN A 8 -6.85 -4.19 19.29
C ASN A 8 -6.12 -5.06 18.26
N ARG A 9 -6.44 -6.36 18.16
CA ARG A 9 -5.83 -7.26 17.17
C ARG A 9 -6.29 -6.90 15.75
N LEU A 10 -5.34 -6.67 14.85
CA LEU A 10 -5.62 -6.58 13.40
C LEU A 10 -5.98 -7.97 12.85
N LYS A 11 -7.21 -8.10 12.31
CA LYS A 11 -7.76 -9.36 11.79
C LYS A 11 -7.82 -9.42 10.26
N TYR A 12 -7.91 -8.28 9.61
CA TYR A 12 -8.14 -8.17 8.16
C TYR A 12 -7.22 -7.11 7.55
N PRO A 13 -6.92 -7.21 6.24
CA PRO A 13 -6.33 -6.08 5.52
C PRO A 13 -7.31 -4.90 5.56
N MET A 14 -6.78 -3.72 5.84
CA MET A 14 -7.56 -2.49 5.97
C MET A 14 -7.07 -1.45 4.96
N MET A 15 -7.99 -0.70 4.37
CA MET A 15 -7.66 0.41 3.48
C MET A 15 -8.43 1.65 3.91
N ARG A 16 -7.89 2.85 3.65
CA ARG A 16 -8.64 4.10 3.91
C ARG A 16 -9.84 4.15 2.96
N LYS A 17 -11.05 4.41 3.49
CA LYS A 17 -12.30 4.46 2.71
C LYS A 17 -12.19 5.35 1.46
N ARG A 18 -11.56 6.53 1.61
CA ARG A 18 -11.36 7.46 0.49
C ARG A 18 -10.49 6.87 -0.62
N LEU A 19 -9.39 6.21 -0.27
CA LEU A 19 -8.52 5.55 -1.25
C LEU A 19 -9.23 4.36 -1.91
N MET A 20 -9.91 3.51 -1.13
CA MET A 20 -10.65 2.36 -1.67
C MET A 20 -11.74 2.78 -2.66
N LYS A 21 -12.48 3.85 -2.37
CA LYS A 21 -13.50 4.39 -3.29
C LYS A 21 -12.87 4.77 -4.64
N MET A 22 -11.82 5.59 -4.62
CA MET A 22 -11.14 6.04 -5.84
C MET A 22 -10.45 4.89 -6.57
N TRP A 23 -9.88 3.93 -5.84
CA TRP A 23 -9.24 2.75 -6.41
C TRP A 23 -10.21 1.92 -7.24
N ARG A 24 -11.40 1.62 -6.70
CA ARG A 24 -12.43 0.86 -7.41
C ARG A 24 -13.03 1.64 -8.58
N GLU A 25 -13.23 2.94 -8.41
CA GLU A 25 -13.69 3.84 -9.49
C GLU A 25 -12.66 3.90 -10.63
N ALA A 26 -11.37 3.98 -10.33
CA ALA A 26 -10.31 3.98 -11.34
C ALA A 26 -10.20 2.62 -12.04
N LYS A 27 -10.26 1.50 -11.31
CA LYS A 27 -10.25 0.15 -11.91
C LYS A 27 -11.46 -0.14 -12.81
N ALA A 28 -12.57 0.59 -12.65
CA ALA A 28 -13.72 0.48 -13.55
C ALA A 28 -13.46 1.17 -14.90
N LEU A 29 -12.53 2.13 -14.95
CA LEU A 29 -12.16 2.89 -16.14
C LEU A 29 -10.86 2.39 -16.78
N HIS A 30 -9.97 1.79 -15.99
CA HIS A 30 -8.66 1.30 -16.40
C HIS A 30 -8.55 -0.19 -16.07
N SER A 31 -8.41 -1.01 -17.11
CA SER A 31 -8.20 -2.45 -16.95
C SER A 31 -6.82 -2.77 -16.36
N ASP A 32 -5.80 -2.01 -16.74
CA ASP A 32 -4.46 -2.08 -16.13
C ASP A 32 -4.46 -1.37 -14.77
N PRO A 33 -4.16 -2.07 -13.66
CA PRO A 33 -4.10 -1.46 -12.34
C PRO A 33 -3.00 -0.39 -12.19
N VAL A 34 -1.92 -0.44 -12.99
CA VAL A 34 -0.86 0.57 -13.02
C VAL A 34 -1.40 1.90 -13.56
N GLU A 35 -2.20 1.85 -14.63
CA GLU A 35 -2.89 3.02 -15.18
C GLU A 35 -3.98 3.52 -14.24
N ALA A 36 -4.70 2.62 -13.57
CA ALA A 36 -5.66 2.98 -12.52
C ALA A 36 -4.99 3.76 -11.38
N TRP A 37 -3.76 3.38 -10.99
CA TRP A 37 -3.00 4.13 -10.00
C TRP A 37 -2.55 5.49 -10.53
N ALA A 38 -2.05 5.54 -11.77
CA ALA A 38 -1.64 6.78 -12.43
C ALA A 38 -2.78 7.83 -12.40
N SER A 39 -4.00 7.45 -12.78
CA SER A 39 -5.16 8.36 -12.84
C SER A 39 -5.62 8.88 -11.48
N ILE A 40 -5.16 8.29 -10.37
CA ILE A 40 -5.39 8.76 -9.00
C ILE A 40 -4.26 9.66 -8.53
N ILE A 41 -3.00 9.28 -8.77
CA ILE A 41 -1.84 9.95 -8.17
C ILE A 41 -1.42 11.20 -8.96
N GLU A 42 -1.67 11.24 -10.27
CA GLU A 42 -1.42 12.41 -11.13
C GLU A 42 -2.48 13.49 -10.99
N ASP A 43 -3.67 13.14 -10.48
CA ASP A 43 -4.71 14.10 -10.12
C ASP A 43 -4.44 14.68 -8.72
N ALA A 44 -4.08 15.96 -8.69
CA ALA A 44 -3.70 16.66 -7.46
C ALA A 44 -4.81 16.63 -6.39
N ASP A 45 -6.08 16.69 -6.78
CA ASP A 45 -7.20 16.72 -5.83
C ASP A 45 -7.56 15.32 -5.33
N LYS A 46 -7.53 14.30 -6.20
CA LYS A 46 -7.65 12.90 -5.76
C LYS A 46 -6.51 12.55 -4.80
N ALA A 47 -5.26 12.84 -5.18
CA ALA A 47 -4.09 12.57 -4.35
C ALA A 47 -4.16 13.26 -2.98
N LYS A 48 -4.53 14.55 -2.97
CA LYS A 48 -4.71 15.33 -1.73
C LYS A 48 -5.81 14.73 -0.86
N SER A 49 -6.92 14.29 -1.44
CA SER A 49 -8.10 13.82 -0.70
C SER A 49 -7.83 12.61 0.20
N PHE A 50 -7.05 11.61 -0.25
CA PHE A 50 -6.72 10.46 0.61
C PHE A 50 -5.53 10.73 1.53
N LYS A 51 -4.59 11.61 1.13
CA LYS A 51 -3.45 12.02 1.95
C LYS A 51 -3.90 12.81 3.19
N GLN A 52 -4.83 13.75 3.04
CA GLN A 52 -5.41 14.53 4.15
C GLN A 52 -6.25 13.67 5.11
N ALA A 53 -6.77 12.53 4.65
CA ALA A 53 -7.50 11.59 5.49
C ALA A 53 -6.59 10.69 6.37
N ARG A 54 -5.26 10.83 6.31
CA ARG A 54 -4.31 10.06 7.16
C ARG A 54 -4.46 10.49 8.63
N GLY A 55 -4.64 9.51 9.52
CA GLY A 55 -4.82 9.78 10.96
C GLY A 55 -6.19 10.33 11.36
N ARG A 56 -7.20 10.24 10.47
CA ARG A 56 -8.55 10.78 10.68
C ARG A 56 -9.65 9.71 10.64
N GLY A 57 -9.34 8.47 11.02
CA GLY A 57 -10.30 7.35 11.00
C GLY A 57 -10.76 6.93 9.59
N GLY A 58 -11.86 6.18 9.49
CA GLY A 58 -12.41 5.74 8.20
C GLY A 58 -11.62 4.61 7.53
N PHE A 59 -11.06 3.69 8.30
CA PHE A 59 -10.59 2.42 7.77
C PHE A 59 -11.78 1.51 7.44
N VAL A 60 -11.69 0.81 6.31
CA VAL A 60 -12.65 -0.19 5.88
C VAL A 60 -11.91 -1.49 5.60
N ARG A 61 -12.59 -2.61 5.85
CA ARG A 61 -12.07 -3.95 5.55
C ARG A 61 -11.90 -4.10 4.03
N SER A 62 -10.76 -4.64 3.63
CA SER A 62 -10.41 -5.00 2.25
C SER A 62 -10.14 -6.51 2.15
N SER A 63 -9.55 -6.97 1.05
CA SER A 63 -9.07 -8.34 0.84
C SER A 63 -7.58 -8.32 0.48
N TRP A 64 -6.89 -9.46 0.67
CA TRP A 64 -5.49 -9.59 0.28
C TRP A 64 -5.28 -9.35 -1.22
N GLN A 65 -6.20 -9.84 -2.05
CA GLN A 65 -6.18 -9.61 -3.49
C GLN A 65 -6.20 -8.12 -3.85
N GLU A 66 -7.09 -7.35 -3.22
CA GLU A 66 -7.25 -5.92 -3.51
C GLU A 66 -6.05 -5.09 -3.04
N VAL A 67 -5.51 -5.35 -1.85
CA VAL A 67 -4.35 -4.60 -1.33
C VAL A 67 -3.06 -4.96 -2.05
N ASN A 68 -2.85 -6.23 -2.40
CA ASN A 68 -1.63 -6.66 -3.10
C ASN A 68 -1.54 -6.06 -4.49
N GLU A 69 -2.65 -6.02 -5.23
CA GLU A 69 -2.70 -5.41 -6.56
C GLU A 69 -2.43 -3.90 -6.50
N LEU A 70 -3.04 -3.19 -5.55
CA LEU A 70 -2.80 -1.75 -5.38
C LEU A 70 -1.33 -1.45 -5.03
N ILE A 71 -0.74 -2.20 -4.09
CA ILE A 71 0.66 -2.02 -3.69
C ILE A 71 1.60 -2.29 -4.88
N ALA A 72 1.38 -3.39 -5.61
CA ALA A 72 2.18 -3.74 -6.77
C ALA A 72 2.06 -2.68 -7.87
N ALA A 73 0.85 -2.23 -8.19
CA ALA A 73 0.61 -1.19 -9.20
C ALA A 73 1.28 0.15 -8.83
N SER A 74 1.18 0.56 -7.56
CA SER A 74 1.85 1.75 -7.06
C SER A 74 3.37 1.63 -7.17
N ASN A 75 3.95 0.47 -6.84
CA ASN A 75 5.39 0.25 -6.93
C ASN A 75 5.86 0.27 -8.40
N VAL A 76 5.17 -0.45 -9.29
CA VAL A 76 5.50 -0.48 -10.72
C VAL A 76 5.45 0.92 -11.32
N TYR A 77 4.38 1.68 -11.07
CA TYR A 77 4.26 3.06 -11.55
C TYR A 77 5.40 3.94 -11.01
N THR A 78 5.70 3.85 -9.72
CA THR A 78 6.75 4.66 -9.09
C THR A 78 8.11 4.35 -9.68
N ILE A 79 8.46 3.06 -9.79
CA ILE A 79 9.73 2.59 -10.36
C ILE A 79 9.85 3.07 -11.81
N LYS A 80 8.81 2.88 -12.62
CA LYS A 80 8.81 3.20 -14.05
C LYS A 80 8.98 4.70 -14.31
N ASN A 81 8.32 5.54 -13.52
CA ASN A 81 8.24 6.98 -13.81
C ASN A 81 9.26 7.82 -13.04
N TYR A 82 9.76 7.34 -11.90
CA TYR A 82 10.62 8.13 -11.00
C TYR A 82 11.91 7.43 -10.58
N GLY A 83 12.06 6.14 -10.85
CA GLY A 83 13.20 5.33 -10.44
C GLY A 83 12.89 4.42 -9.23
N PRO A 84 13.60 3.30 -9.10
CA PRO A 84 13.31 2.30 -8.07
C PRO A 84 13.63 2.77 -6.64
N ASP A 85 14.61 3.64 -6.49
CA ASP A 85 15.02 4.28 -5.24
C ASP A 85 13.96 5.25 -4.65
N ARG A 86 12.82 5.45 -5.33
CA ARG A 86 11.64 6.15 -4.79
C ARG A 86 10.68 5.22 -4.04
N VAL A 87 10.95 3.92 -4.03
CA VAL A 87 10.22 2.92 -3.23
C VAL A 87 11.11 2.48 -2.08
N ALA A 88 10.83 2.91 -0.86
CA ALA A 88 11.67 2.61 0.31
C ALA A 88 10.93 1.80 1.38
N GLY A 89 11.68 1.03 2.17
CA GLY A 89 11.19 0.33 3.35
C GLY A 89 11.99 0.65 4.61
N PHE A 90 11.32 0.61 5.75
CA PHE A 90 11.95 0.79 7.06
C PHE A 90 11.62 -0.41 7.96
N SER A 91 12.64 -1.15 8.36
CA SER A 91 12.52 -2.30 9.26
C SER A 91 13.79 -2.39 10.12
N PRO A 92 13.72 -2.24 11.45
CA PRO A 92 14.92 -2.19 12.30
C PRO A 92 15.31 -3.57 12.85
N ILE A 93 16.51 -3.65 13.44
CA ILE A 93 17.05 -4.75 14.27
C ILE A 93 16.76 -6.15 13.71
N PRO A 94 17.53 -6.63 12.72
CA PRO A 94 17.33 -7.96 12.13
C PRO A 94 17.51 -9.11 13.13
N ALA A 95 18.28 -8.90 14.21
CA ALA A 95 18.59 -9.94 15.19
C ALA A 95 17.37 -10.45 15.98
N MET A 96 16.32 -9.63 16.16
CA MET A 96 15.12 -10.05 16.92
C MET A 96 14.22 -11.00 16.12
N SER A 97 14.23 -10.91 14.78
CA SER A 97 13.36 -11.70 13.91
C SER A 97 13.89 -11.72 12.47
N MET A 98 14.98 -12.47 12.25
CA MET A 98 15.77 -12.46 11.01
C MET A 98 14.94 -12.61 9.72
N VAL A 99 14.06 -13.60 9.66
CA VAL A 99 13.25 -13.86 8.45
C VAL A 99 12.14 -12.81 8.27
N SER A 100 11.57 -12.32 9.37
CA SER A 100 10.60 -11.22 9.32
C SER A 100 11.26 -9.95 8.76
N TYR A 101 12.48 -9.61 9.18
CA TYR A 101 13.26 -8.55 8.59
C TYR A 101 13.56 -8.82 7.10
N ALA A 102 14.09 -10.01 6.78
CA ALA A 102 14.55 -10.35 5.44
C ALA A 102 13.41 -10.34 4.40
N SER A 103 12.17 -10.61 4.81
CA SER A 103 11.01 -10.64 3.91
C SER A 103 10.82 -9.34 3.12
N GLY A 104 10.88 -8.18 3.80
CA GLY A 104 10.75 -6.87 3.17
C GLY A 104 12.05 -6.43 2.49
N ALA A 105 13.20 -6.66 3.14
CA ALA A 105 14.50 -6.28 2.60
C ALA A 105 14.81 -6.99 1.27
N CYS A 106 14.53 -8.29 1.17
CA CYS A 106 14.73 -9.05 -0.06
C CYS A 106 13.85 -8.52 -1.20
N TYR A 107 12.57 -8.27 -0.94
CA TYR A 107 11.65 -7.71 -1.94
C TYR A 107 12.14 -6.37 -2.48
N LEU A 108 12.51 -5.44 -1.59
CA LEU A 108 12.97 -4.10 -1.97
C LEU A 108 14.30 -4.15 -2.73
N SER A 109 15.28 -4.91 -2.25
CA SER A 109 16.57 -5.05 -2.91
C SER A 109 16.44 -5.63 -4.33
N LEU A 110 15.52 -6.59 -4.55
CA LEU A 110 15.29 -7.18 -5.86
C LEU A 110 14.66 -6.20 -6.86
N ILE A 111 13.83 -5.27 -6.39
CA ILE A 111 13.23 -4.23 -7.25
C ILE A 111 14.07 -2.95 -7.33
N GLY A 112 15.17 -2.87 -6.57
CA GLY A 112 16.10 -1.74 -6.53
C GLY A 112 15.69 -0.58 -5.61
N GLY A 113 14.81 -0.84 -4.63
CA GLY A 113 14.36 0.12 -3.62
C GLY A 113 15.21 0.17 -2.36
#